data_AF-A0A2N3L0F2-F1
#
_entry.id   AF-A0A2N3L0F2-F1
#
_cell.length_a   1.000
_cell.length_b   1.000
_cell.length_c   1.000
_cell.angle_alpha   90.00
_cell.angle_beta   90.00
_cell.angle_gamma   90.00
#
_symmetry.space_group_name_H-M   'P 1'
#
loop_
_entity.id
_entity.type
_entity.pdbx_description
1 polymer ?
#
loop_
_entity_poly.entity_id
_entity_poly.type
_entity_poly.pdbx_seq_one_letter_code
_entity_poly.pdbx_strand_id
1 'polypeptide(L)'
;MKQRVKEKHLVERVGWLRAAIMGANDGIVSIASLVVGVAAANPARGDVLLAGIAGLMAGAMSMAAGEYVSVSSQADTEKADLARERHEHEIDPEGELMELAGIYQSRGLDAKLAMDVARQMMAKDGIAAHARDELGLSPVNIAQPLQAAATSALMFALGAALPLLAILWAPVNAIIPAVGAAALLALAILGGFGAHIGGAPKVRAITRVVFWGVVAMVATALIGRLVGAVV
;
A
#
# COMPACT_ATOMS: atom_id res chain seq x y z
N MET A 1 -4.41 -20.68 -36.90
CA MET A 1 -4.43 -20.36 -35.45
C MET A 1 -4.10 -18.88 -35.26
N LYS A 2 -5.06 -18.05 -34.86
CA LYS A 2 -4.78 -16.66 -34.46
C LYS A 2 -4.02 -16.69 -33.13
N GLN A 3 -2.82 -16.12 -33.09
CA GLN A 3 -2.09 -15.90 -31.85
C GLN A 3 -2.99 -15.10 -30.89
N ARG A 4 -3.32 -15.67 -29.72
CA ARG A 4 -3.92 -14.91 -28.63
C ARG A 4 -2.89 -13.87 -28.19
N VAL A 5 -3.20 -12.60 -28.42
CA VAL A 5 -2.47 -11.49 -27.80
C VAL A 5 -2.58 -11.69 -26.29
N LYS A 6 -1.45 -11.82 -25.58
CA LYS A 6 -1.44 -11.81 -24.12
C LYS A 6 -1.97 -10.44 -23.68
N GLU A 7 -3.20 -10.39 -23.19
CA GLU A 7 -3.72 -9.21 -22.53
C GLU A 7 -2.85 -8.93 -21.29
N LYS A 8 -2.30 -7.72 -21.20
CA LYS A 8 -1.57 -7.28 -20.01
C LYS A 8 -2.60 -6.89 -18.96
N HIS A 9 -2.94 -7.82 -18.07
CA HIS A 9 -3.83 -7.52 -16.95
C HIS A 9 -3.11 -6.63 -15.93
N LEU A 10 -3.68 -5.45 -15.67
CA LEU A 10 -3.15 -4.47 -14.71
C LEU A 10 -3.36 -4.90 -13.24
N VAL A 11 -4.21 -5.93 -13.02
CA VAL A 11 -4.62 -6.43 -11.69
C VAL A 11 -3.43 -6.97 -10.89
N GLU A 12 -2.45 -7.60 -11.53
CA GLU A 12 -1.27 -8.16 -10.84
C GLU A 12 -0.34 -7.08 -10.25
N ARG A 13 -0.47 -5.83 -10.68
CA ARG A 13 0.37 -4.71 -10.19
C ARG A 13 -0.24 -3.99 -9.01
N VAL A 14 -1.48 -4.28 -8.63
CA VAL A 14 -2.26 -3.41 -7.75
C VAL A 14 -1.76 -3.43 -6.30
N GLY A 15 -1.36 -4.59 -5.78
CA GLY A 15 -0.96 -4.74 -4.37
C GLY A 15 0.29 -3.92 -4.01
N TRP A 16 1.42 -4.22 -4.68
CA TRP A 16 2.68 -3.52 -4.41
C TRP A 16 2.65 -2.06 -4.87
N LEU A 17 1.92 -1.74 -5.94
CA LEU A 17 1.78 -0.35 -6.41
C LEU A 17 0.98 0.49 -5.41
N ARG A 18 -0.08 -0.07 -4.82
CA ARG A 18 -0.83 0.60 -3.75
C ARG A 18 0.08 0.89 -2.56
N ALA A 19 0.83 -0.11 -2.09
CA ALA A 19 1.78 0.05 -0.99
C ALA A 19 2.85 1.11 -1.31
N ALA A 20 3.41 1.10 -2.52
CA ALA A 20 4.40 2.07 -2.97
C ALA A 20 3.86 3.50 -3.02
N ILE A 21 2.69 3.71 -3.63
CA ILE A 21 2.06 5.05 -3.71
C ILE A 21 1.68 5.55 -2.31
N MET A 22 1.16 4.67 -1.45
CA MET A 22 0.80 5.00 -0.07
C MET A 22 2.03 5.40 0.74
N GLY A 23 3.13 4.63 0.63
CA GLY A 23 4.40 4.97 1.26
C GLY A 23 4.94 6.33 0.82
N ALA A 24 5.00 6.59 -0.50
CA ALA A 24 5.45 7.88 -1.02
C ALA A 24 4.55 9.05 -0.58
N ASN A 25 3.24 8.87 -0.60
CA ASN A 25 2.28 9.89 -0.17
C ASN A 25 2.51 10.24 1.30
N ASP A 26 2.60 9.23 2.16
CA ASP A 26 2.77 9.44 3.60
C ASP A 26 4.13 10.04 3.91
N GLY A 27 5.19 9.65 3.19
CA GLY A 27 6.51 10.26 3.30
C GLY A 27 6.48 11.76 2.98
N ILE A 28 5.80 12.16 1.90
CA ILE A 28 5.65 13.58 1.55
C ILE A 28 4.85 14.33 2.62
N VAL A 29 3.65 13.85 2.94
CA VAL A 29 2.71 14.57 3.83
C VAL A 29 3.27 14.65 5.24
N SER A 30 3.71 13.53 5.81
CA SER A 30 4.14 13.48 7.21
C SER A 30 5.40 14.30 7.46
N ILE A 31 6.41 14.20 6.60
CA ILE A 31 7.67 14.92 6.79
C ILE A 31 7.51 16.41 6.47
N ALA A 32 6.77 16.77 5.42
CA ALA A 32 6.47 18.18 5.17
C ALA A 32 5.67 18.80 6.33
N SER A 33 4.67 18.09 6.86
CA SER A 33 3.86 18.59 7.98
C SER A 33 4.68 18.71 9.26
N LEU A 34 5.55 17.74 9.57
CA LEU A 34 6.46 17.81 10.71
C LEU A 34 7.40 19.01 10.60
N VAL A 35 8.05 19.16 9.44
CA VAL A 35 9.00 20.24 9.16
C VAL A 35 8.33 21.60 9.24
N VAL A 36 7.14 21.74 8.63
CA VAL A 36 6.35 22.98 8.69
C VAL A 36 5.94 23.32 10.12
N GLY A 37 5.52 22.32 10.91
CA GLY A 37 5.16 22.51 12.32
C GLY A 37 6.34 22.95 13.17
N VAL A 38 7.48 22.26 13.07
CA VAL A 38 8.70 22.61 13.81
C VAL A 38 9.21 23.97 13.40
N ALA A 39 9.29 24.27 12.09
CA ALA A 39 9.74 25.58 11.60
C ALA A 39 8.80 26.73 12.01
N ALA A 40 7.51 26.44 12.24
CA ALA A 40 6.55 27.42 12.74
C ALA A 40 6.71 27.72 14.24
N ALA A 41 7.30 26.80 15.01
CA ALA A 41 7.65 26.99 16.41
C ALA A 41 9.04 27.61 16.57
N ASN A 42 10.05 27.04 15.90
CA ASN A 42 11.44 27.49 15.90
C ASN A 42 12.03 27.34 14.49
N PRO A 43 12.36 28.45 13.80
CA PRO A 43 12.81 28.42 12.41
C PRO A 43 14.29 28.04 12.25
N ALA A 44 15.04 27.77 13.33
CA ALA A 44 16.45 27.39 13.25
C ALA A 44 16.64 26.17 12.34
N ARG A 45 17.39 26.34 11.23
CA ARG A 45 17.56 25.29 10.21
C ARG A 45 18.06 23.96 10.79
N GLY A 46 18.97 24.02 11.78
CA GLY A 46 19.50 22.82 12.44
C GLY A 46 18.41 21.98 13.11
N ASP A 47 17.54 22.62 13.88
CA ASP A 47 16.45 21.96 14.60
C ASP A 47 15.42 21.39 13.64
N VAL A 48 15.09 22.14 12.59
CA VAL A 48 14.15 21.71 11.54
C VAL A 48 14.70 20.51 10.75
N LEU A 49 15.99 20.51 10.39
CA LEU A 49 16.64 19.39 9.72
C LEU A 49 16.73 18.15 10.61
N LEU A 50 17.10 18.34 11.89
CA LEU A 50 17.18 17.25 12.85
C LEU A 50 15.81 16.57 13.00
N ALA A 51 14.75 17.36 13.18
CA ALA A 51 13.39 16.84 13.27
C ALA A 51 12.96 16.13 11.98
N GLY A 52 13.27 16.71 10.81
CA GLY A 52 12.95 16.12 9.51
C GLY A 52 13.65 14.77 9.28
N ILE A 53 14.94 14.67 9.59
CA ILE A 53 15.72 13.42 9.43
C ILE A 53 15.27 12.37 10.45
N ALA A 54 15.07 12.76 11.71
CA ALA A 54 14.56 11.86 12.74
C ALA A 54 13.16 11.34 12.37
N GLY A 55 12.28 12.23 11.89
CA GLY A 55 10.96 11.89 11.38
C GLY A 55 11.01 10.95 10.18
N LEU A 56 11.95 11.16 9.24
CA LEU A 56 12.14 10.28 8.09
C LEU A 56 12.49 8.86 8.54
N MET A 57 13.46 8.72 9.45
CA MET A 57 13.87 7.42 9.96
C MET A 57 12.76 6.74 10.75
N ALA A 58 12.11 7.47 11.66
CA ALA A 58 11.01 6.95 12.47
C ALA A 58 9.82 6.51 11.60
N GLY A 59 9.42 7.34 10.64
CA GLY A 59 8.32 7.06 9.72
C GLY A 59 8.62 5.88 8.79
N ALA A 60 9.80 5.84 8.16
CA ALA A 60 10.19 4.75 7.27
C ALA A 60 10.26 3.41 8.02
N MET A 61 10.83 3.38 9.22
CA MET A 61 10.90 2.16 10.04
C MET A 61 9.51 1.73 10.53
N SER A 62 8.66 2.67 10.95
CA SER A 62 7.29 2.39 11.37
C SER A 62 6.47 1.79 10.21
N MET A 63 6.63 2.32 9.00
CA MET A 63 6.01 1.75 7.80
C MET A 63 6.53 0.35 7.46
N ALA A 64 7.85 0.14 7.45
CA ALA A 64 8.42 -1.17 7.18
C ALA A 64 7.92 -2.20 8.20
N ALA A 65 7.94 -1.86 9.49
CA ALA A 65 7.48 -2.75 10.55
C ALA A 65 5.98 -3.04 10.40
N GLY A 66 5.15 -2.02 10.18
CA GLY A 66 3.70 -2.18 10.01
C GLY A 66 3.35 -3.05 8.81
N GLU A 67 3.98 -2.82 7.66
CA GLU A 67 3.74 -3.62 6.45
C GLU A 67 4.27 -5.05 6.61
N TYR A 68 5.46 -5.24 7.20
CA TYR A 68 6.00 -6.57 7.48
C TYR A 68 5.06 -7.37 8.37
N VAL A 69 4.59 -6.78 9.48
CA VAL A 69 3.68 -7.45 10.41
C VAL A 69 2.36 -7.77 9.72
N SER A 70 1.77 -6.81 9.00
CA SER A 70 0.50 -7.01 8.30
C SER A 70 0.57 -8.15 7.28
N VAL A 71 1.59 -8.14 6.42
CA VAL A 71 1.74 -9.15 5.36
C VAL A 71 2.22 -10.49 5.93
N SER A 72 2.97 -10.50 7.03
CA SER A 72 3.34 -11.76 7.72
C SER A 72 2.12 -12.41 8.36
N SER A 73 1.26 -11.65 9.04
CA SER A 73 0.01 -12.18 9.58
C SER A 73 -0.89 -12.73 8.48
N GLN A 74 -0.96 -12.07 7.31
CA GLN A 74 -1.65 -12.63 6.15
C GLN A 74 -1.04 -13.97 5.75
N ALA A 75 0.29 -14.05 5.58
CA ALA A 75 0.98 -15.29 5.21
C ALA A 75 0.75 -16.43 6.23
N ASP A 76 0.71 -16.11 7.52
CA ASP A 76 0.44 -17.06 8.59
C ASP A 76 -1.00 -17.62 8.50
N THR A 77 -1.99 -16.75 8.24
CA THR A 77 -3.39 -17.17 8.01
C THR A 77 -3.51 -18.03 6.76
N GLU A 78 -2.92 -17.62 5.62
CA GLU A 78 -2.94 -18.41 4.38
C GLU A 78 -2.33 -19.80 4.57
N LYS A 79 -1.23 -19.90 5.33
CA LYS A 79 -0.59 -21.17 5.64
C LYS A 79 -1.43 -22.04 6.56
N ALA A 80 -2.11 -21.45 7.55
CA ALA A 80 -2.99 -22.17 8.44
C ALA A 80 -4.21 -22.75 7.69
N ASP A 81 -4.80 -21.96 6.80
CA ASP A 81 -5.94 -22.40 5.98
C ASP A 81 -5.54 -23.52 5.03
N LEU A 82 -4.39 -23.42 4.35
CA LEU A 82 -3.86 -24.50 3.53
C LEU A 82 -3.53 -25.78 4.32
N ALA A 83 -3.15 -25.66 5.59
CA ALA A 83 -2.90 -26.82 6.43
C ALA A 83 -4.20 -27.50 6.86
N ARG A 84 -5.25 -26.72 7.13
CA ARG A 84 -6.60 -27.19 7.44
C ARG A 84 -7.23 -27.88 6.23
N GLU A 85 -7.15 -27.26 5.07
CA GLU A 85 -7.59 -27.84 3.78
C GLU A 85 -6.96 -29.22 3.54
N ARG A 86 -5.64 -29.34 3.73
CA ARG A 86 -4.95 -30.63 3.58
C ARG A 86 -5.46 -31.67 4.55
N HIS A 87 -5.79 -31.27 5.77
CA HIS A 87 -6.35 -32.18 6.76
C HIS A 87 -7.77 -32.62 6.37
N GLU A 88 -8.59 -31.70 5.86
CA GLU A 88 -9.96 -31.97 5.39
C GLU A 88 -9.97 -32.95 4.20
N HIS A 89 -9.07 -32.77 3.22
CA HIS A 89 -8.87 -33.74 2.13
C HIS A 89 -8.41 -35.13 2.60
N GLU A 90 -7.73 -35.23 3.73
CA GLU A 90 -7.31 -36.53 4.30
C GLU A 90 -8.46 -37.23 5.03
N ILE A 91 -9.34 -36.48 5.72
CA ILE A 91 -10.38 -37.05 6.58
C ILE A 91 -11.75 -37.20 5.91
N ASP A 92 -12.11 -36.33 4.96
CA ASP A 92 -13.40 -36.36 4.26
C ASP A 92 -13.30 -36.01 2.76
N PRO A 93 -12.67 -36.86 1.92
CA PRO A 93 -12.54 -36.59 0.49
C PRO A 93 -13.87 -36.44 -0.27
N GLU A 94 -14.94 -37.09 0.21
CA GLU A 94 -16.27 -37.00 -0.41
C GLU A 94 -16.95 -35.67 -0.08
N GLY A 95 -16.81 -35.20 1.17
CA GLY A 95 -17.23 -33.86 1.60
C GLY A 95 -16.58 -32.76 0.77
N GLU A 96 -15.25 -32.79 0.64
CA GLU A 96 -14.48 -31.83 -0.18
C GLU A 96 -14.94 -31.81 -1.65
N LEU A 97 -15.25 -32.97 -2.22
CA LEU A 97 -15.78 -33.03 -3.58
C LEU A 97 -17.15 -32.34 -3.70
N MET A 98 -18.03 -32.56 -2.72
CA MET A 98 -19.34 -31.92 -2.70
C MET A 98 -19.24 -30.42 -2.46
N GLU A 99 -18.31 -29.98 -1.61
CA GLU A 99 -18.03 -28.57 -1.36
C GLU A 99 -17.58 -27.86 -2.64
N LEU A 100 -16.54 -28.37 -3.32
CA LEU A 100 -16.06 -27.78 -4.57
C LEU A 100 -17.14 -27.76 -5.66
N ALA A 101 -17.95 -28.81 -5.76
CA ALA A 101 -19.09 -28.84 -6.67
C ALA A 101 -20.13 -27.77 -6.30
N GLY A 102 -20.42 -27.58 -5.01
CA GLY A 102 -21.28 -26.51 -4.50
C GLY A 102 -20.77 -25.12 -4.84
N ILE A 103 -19.45 -24.88 -4.72
CA ILE A 103 -18.81 -23.62 -5.12
C ILE A 103 -19.04 -23.36 -6.61
N TYR A 104 -18.79 -24.35 -7.48
CA TYR A 104 -19.00 -24.18 -8.91
C TYR A 104 -20.46 -24.01 -9.31
N GLN A 105 -21.38 -24.67 -8.60
CA GLN A 105 -22.82 -24.48 -8.79
C GLN A 105 -23.23 -23.06 -8.41
N SER A 106 -22.74 -22.52 -7.29
CA SER A 106 -23.01 -21.14 -6.85
C SER A 106 -22.52 -20.10 -7.86
N ARG A 107 -21.46 -20.44 -8.62
CA ARG A 107 -20.90 -19.62 -9.70
C ARG A 107 -21.68 -19.74 -11.02
N GLY A 108 -22.69 -20.60 -11.09
CA GLY A 108 -23.63 -20.69 -12.21
C GLY A 108 -23.58 -21.96 -13.04
N LEU A 109 -22.80 -22.98 -12.64
CA LEU A 109 -22.85 -24.29 -13.30
C LEU A 109 -24.10 -25.07 -12.85
N ASP A 110 -24.70 -25.86 -13.74
CA ASP A 110 -25.72 -26.83 -13.32
C ASP A 110 -25.08 -27.92 -12.45
N ALA A 111 -25.88 -28.61 -11.64
CA ALA A 111 -25.39 -29.56 -10.65
C ALA A 111 -24.55 -30.70 -11.26
N LYS A 112 -24.91 -31.18 -12.45
CA LYS A 112 -24.19 -32.27 -13.10
C LYS A 112 -22.83 -31.78 -13.58
N LEU A 113 -22.80 -30.64 -14.28
CA LEU A 113 -21.57 -30.05 -14.78
C LEU A 113 -20.65 -29.62 -13.63
N ALA A 114 -21.19 -29.06 -12.55
CA ALA A 114 -20.41 -28.66 -11.37
C ALA A 114 -19.69 -29.86 -10.73
N MET A 115 -20.39 -30.99 -10.58
CA MET A 115 -19.80 -32.24 -10.10
C MET A 115 -18.72 -32.78 -11.04
N ASP A 116 -18.96 -32.76 -12.36
CA ASP A 116 -17.98 -33.21 -13.34
C ASP A 116 -16.71 -32.33 -13.36
N VAL A 117 -16.86 -31.02 -13.17
CA VAL A 117 -15.74 -30.07 -13.04
C VAL A 117 -14.99 -30.30 -11.74
N ALA A 118 -15.68 -30.39 -10.60
CA ALA A 118 -15.07 -30.63 -9.30
C ALA A 118 -14.21 -31.90 -9.30
N ARG A 119 -14.74 -33.01 -9.85
CA ARG A 119 -13.97 -34.26 -10.00
C ARG A 119 -12.69 -34.10 -10.80
N GLN A 120 -12.77 -33.43 -11.94
CA GLN A 120 -11.60 -33.22 -12.81
C GLN A 120 -10.56 -32.30 -12.16
N MET A 121 -11.01 -31.28 -11.42
CA MET A 121 -10.14 -30.36 -10.70
C MET A 121 -9.45 -31.05 -9.51
N MET A 122 -10.20 -31.81 -8.71
CA MET A 122 -9.64 -32.61 -7.61
C MET A 122 -8.65 -33.66 -8.09
N ALA A 123 -8.95 -34.35 -9.19
CA ALA A 123 -8.06 -35.36 -9.76
C ALA A 123 -6.71 -34.78 -10.24
N LYS A 124 -6.68 -33.49 -10.60
CA LYS A 124 -5.45 -32.80 -10.99
C LYS A 124 -4.68 -32.29 -9.77
N ASP A 125 -5.36 -31.52 -8.91
CA ASP A 125 -4.82 -30.93 -7.67
C ASP A 125 -5.97 -30.36 -6.83
N GLY A 126 -6.53 -31.17 -5.92
CA GLY A 126 -7.65 -30.78 -5.06
C GLY A 126 -7.33 -29.61 -4.12
N ILE A 127 -6.12 -29.60 -3.56
CA ILE A 127 -5.67 -28.53 -2.67
C ILE A 127 -5.54 -27.22 -3.45
N ALA A 128 -4.94 -27.23 -4.64
CA ALA A 128 -4.84 -26.01 -5.46
C ALA A 128 -6.18 -25.59 -6.09
N ALA A 129 -7.17 -26.48 -6.15
CA ALA A 129 -8.53 -26.14 -6.55
C ALA A 129 -9.23 -25.36 -5.43
N HIS A 130 -9.32 -25.91 -4.22
CA HIS A 130 -9.93 -25.25 -3.06
C HIS A 130 -9.17 -23.99 -2.64
N ALA A 131 -7.84 -24.03 -2.62
CA ALA A 131 -7.03 -22.85 -2.33
C ALA A 131 -7.42 -21.66 -3.22
N ARG A 132 -7.72 -21.90 -4.51
CA ARG A 132 -8.12 -20.85 -5.45
C ARG A 132 -9.60 -20.52 -5.41
N ASP A 133 -10.44 -21.56 -5.37
CA ASP A 133 -11.87 -21.44 -5.62
C ASP A 133 -12.70 -21.27 -4.33
N GLU A 134 -12.17 -21.70 -3.19
CA GLU A 134 -12.74 -21.49 -1.85
C GLU A 134 -11.99 -20.38 -1.10
N LEU A 135 -10.68 -20.56 -0.88
CA LEU A 135 -9.87 -19.66 -0.06
C LEU A 135 -9.45 -18.37 -0.79
N GLY A 136 -9.63 -18.31 -2.11
CA GLY A 136 -9.26 -17.15 -2.94
C GLY A 136 -7.74 -16.92 -3.07
N LEU A 137 -6.92 -17.87 -2.65
CA LEU A 137 -5.46 -17.86 -2.77
C LEU A 137 -5.06 -18.10 -4.22
N SER A 138 -4.34 -17.16 -4.81
CA SER A 138 -3.78 -17.31 -6.16
C SER A 138 -2.27 -17.14 -6.15
N PRO A 139 -1.53 -17.81 -7.08
CA PRO A 139 -0.08 -17.69 -7.18
C PRO A 139 0.43 -16.26 -7.41
N VAL A 140 -0.45 -15.37 -7.90
CA VAL A 140 -0.13 -13.98 -8.19
C VAL A 140 -0.19 -13.10 -6.94
N ASN A 141 -0.90 -13.53 -5.90
CA ASN A 141 -1.15 -12.78 -4.66
C ASN A 141 -0.44 -13.38 -3.44
N ILE A 142 0.64 -14.13 -3.63
CA ILE A 142 1.39 -14.70 -2.50
C ILE A 142 1.92 -13.56 -1.63
N ALA A 143 1.66 -13.62 -0.33
CA ALA A 143 2.17 -12.66 0.64
C ALA A 143 3.71 -12.61 0.60
N GLN A 144 4.28 -11.43 0.40
CA GLN A 144 5.74 -11.19 0.35
C GLN A 144 6.15 -10.13 1.39
N PRO A 145 6.24 -10.50 2.70
CA PRO A 145 6.37 -9.52 3.77
C PRO A 145 7.61 -8.62 3.66
N LEU A 146 8.77 -9.21 3.37
CA LEU A 146 10.02 -8.45 3.29
C LEU A 146 10.01 -7.48 2.11
N GLN A 147 9.47 -7.89 0.96
CA GLN A 147 9.36 -7.03 -0.21
C GLN A 147 8.40 -5.87 0.05
N ALA A 148 7.25 -6.13 0.67
CA ALA A 148 6.28 -5.11 1.02
C ALA A 148 6.88 -4.08 1.99
N ALA A 149 7.51 -4.55 3.07
CA ALA A 149 8.19 -3.70 4.05
C ALA A 149 9.29 -2.82 3.44
N ALA A 150 10.20 -3.42 2.66
CA ALA A 150 11.28 -2.69 2.01
C ALA A 150 10.75 -1.65 1.00
N THR A 151 9.74 -2.02 0.22
CA THR A 151 9.12 -1.12 -0.77
C THR A 151 8.45 0.06 -0.08
N SER A 152 7.69 -0.17 1.00
CA SER A 152 7.03 0.89 1.76
C SER A 152 8.04 1.86 2.38
N ALA A 153 9.09 1.37 3.05
CA ALA A 153 10.12 2.22 3.63
C ALA A 153 10.88 3.03 2.57
N LEU A 154 11.26 2.41 1.46
CA LEU A 154 11.96 3.10 0.37
C LEU A 154 11.09 4.19 -0.25
N MET A 155 9.82 3.89 -0.52
CA MET A 155 8.90 4.87 -1.10
C MET A 155 8.61 6.01 -0.13
N PHE A 156 8.48 5.73 1.17
CA PHE A 156 8.38 6.76 2.20
C PHE A 156 9.60 7.68 2.20
N ALA A 157 10.81 7.12 2.23
CA ALA A 157 12.04 7.90 2.21
C ALA A 157 12.17 8.75 0.93
N LEU A 158 11.82 8.19 -0.23
CA LEU A 158 11.80 8.91 -1.50
C LEU A 158 10.77 10.03 -1.52
N GLY A 159 9.58 9.80 -0.97
CA GLY A 159 8.55 10.82 -0.83
C GLY A 159 8.99 11.98 0.08
N ALA A 160 9.66 11.65 1.18
CA ALA A 160 10.19 12.63 2.12
C ALA A 160 11.42 13.40 1.62
N ALA A 161 12.13 12.89 0.60
CA ALA A 161 13.36 13.49 0.12
C ALA A 161 13.16 14.91 -0.41
N LEU A 162 12.10 15.16 -1.20
CA LEU A 162 11.88 16.49 -1.79
C LEU A 162 11.59 17.57 -0.73
N PRO A 163 10.68 17.36 0.25
CA PRO A 163 10.53 18.26 1.39
C PRO A 163 11.83 18.52 2.16
N LEU A 164 12.64 17.49 2.44
CA LEU A 164 13.89 17.64 3.19
C LEU A 164 14.94 18.43 2.42
N LEU A 165 15.07 18.16 1.11
CA LEU A 165 15.96 18.93 0.24
C LEU A 165 15.54 20.41 0.25
N ALA A 166 14.25 20.73 0.23
CA ALA A 166 13.80 22.13 0.26
C ALA A 166 14.33 22.91 1.49
N ILE A 167 14.52 22.26 2.64
CA ILE A 167 15.07 22.89 3.86
C ILE A 167 16.52 23.35 3.66
N LEU A 168 17.33 22.57 2.92
CA LEU A 168 18.75 22.86 2.71
C LEU A 168 18.98 24.09 1.84
N TRP A 169 18.11 24.31 0.85
CA TRP A 169 18.25 25.38 -0.14
C TRP A 169 17.47 26.65 0.23
N ALA A 170 16.38 26.52 0.99
CA ALA A 170 15.56 27.68 1.35
C ALA A 170 16.27 28.58 2.37
N PRO A 171 16.17 29.92 2.23
CA PRO A 171 16.56 30.83 3.30
C PRO A 171 15.64 30.61 4.51
N VAL A 172 16.14 30.88 5.71
CA VAL A 172 15.48 30.52 6.99
C VAL A 172 14.04 31.06 7.07
N ASN A 173 13.81 32.29 6.62
CA ASN A 173 12.50 32.93 6.60
C ASN A 173 11.53 32.35 5.55
N ALA A 174 12.01 31.52 4.62
CA ALA A 174 11.23 30.91 3.55
C ALA A 174 11.17 29.37 3.62
N ILE A 175 11.63 28.75 4.71
CA ILE A 175 11.59 27.28 4.88
C ILE A 175 10.16 26.77 4.73
N ILE A 176 9.20 27.35 5.45
CA ILE A 176 7.79 26.93 5.41
C ILE A 176 7.21 26.99 3.98
N PRO A 177 7.24 28.13 3.26
CA PRO A 177 6.70 28.19 1.90
C PRO A 177 7.48 27.31 0.91
N ALA A 178 8.80 27.17 1.06
CA ALA A 178 9.60 26.31 0.17
C ALA A 178 9.27 24.82 0.35
N VAL A 179 9.20 24.34 1.59
CA VAL A 179 8.84 22.96 1.93
C VAL A 179 7.40 22.68 1.50
N GLY A 180 6.47 23.60 1.78
CA GLY A 180 5.09 23.51 1.33
C GLY A 180 4.98 23.39 -0.19
N ALA A 181 5.63 24.28 -0.94
CA ALA A 181 5.62 24.23 -2.40
C ALA A 181 6.22 22.92 -2.95
N ALA A 182 7.35 22.47 -2.39
CA ALA A 182 7.97 21.21 -2.76
C ALA A 182 7.01 20.02 -2.50
N ALA A 183 6.41 19.95 -1.30
CA ALA A 183 5.48 18.90 -0.95
C ALA A 183 4.24 18.88 -1.86
N LEU A 184 3.62 20.05 -2.11
CA LEU A 184 2.45 20.13 -2.99
C LEU A 184 2.77 19.73 -4.44
N LEU A 185 3.94 20.10 -4.94
CA LEU A 185 4.41 19.66 -6.25
C LEU A 185 4.60 18.13 -6.28
N ALA A 186 5.26 17.56 -5.28
CA ALA A 186 5.44 16.12 -5.16
C ALA A 186 4.10 15.38 -5.08
N LEU A 187 3.14 15.87 -4.29
CA LEU A 187 1.79 15.30 -4.18
C LEU A 187 1.04 15.38 -5.51
N ALA A 188 1.14 16.51 -6.23
CA ALA A 188 0.50 16.65 -7.53
C ALA A 188 1.09 15.66 -8.56
N ILE A 189 2.41 15.49 -8.58
CA ILE A 189 3.09 14.51 -9.43
C ILE A 189 2.66 13.08 -9.06
N LEU A 190 2.71 12.74 -7.77
CA LEU A 190 2.36 11.41 -7.27
C LEU A 190 0.88 11.08 -7.54
N GLY A 191 -0.04 12.00 -7.26
CA GLY A 191 -1.47 11.85 -7.50
C GLY A 191 -1.79 11.70 -8.99
N GLY A 192 -1.13 12.49 -9.85
CA GLY A 192 -1.28 12.40 -11.31
C GLY A 192 -0.73 11.10 -11.88
N PHE A 193 0.42 10.65 -11.38
CA PHE A 193 1.04 9.38 -11.76
C PHE A 193 0.22 8.18 -11.29
N GLY A 194 -0.20 8.15 -10.02
CA GLY A 194 -1.05 7.10 -9.47
C GLY A 194 -2.38 6.98 -10.22
N ALA A 195 -2.99 8.11 -10.57
CA ALA A 195 -4.20 8.11 -11.40
C ALA A 195 -3.96 7.58 -12.81
N HIS A 196 -2.81 7.92 -13.43
CA HIS A 196 -2.45 7.42 -14.74
C HIS A 196 -2.32 5.89 -14.76
N ILE A 197 -1.63 5.32 -13.76
CA ILE A 197 -1.45 3.87 -13.69
C ILE A 197 -2.76 3.17 -13.30
N GLY A 198 -3.52 3.74 -12.36
CA GLY A 198 -4.78 3.16 -11.89
C GLY A 198 -5.97 3.37 -12.83
N GLY A 199 -5.80 4.04 -13.97
CA GLY A 199 -6.89 4.35 -14.90
C GLY A 199 -7.93 5.33 -14.36
N ALA A 200 -7.61 6.10 -13.31
CA ALA A 200 -8.52 7.03 -12.65
C ALA A 200 -8.41 8.47 -13.23
N PRO A 201 -9.44 9.32 -13.05
CA PRO A 201 -9.38 10.72 -13.47
C PRO A 201 -8.28 11.50 -12.72
N LYS A 202 -7.25 11.97 -13.45
CA LYS A 202 -6.06 12.63 -12.89
C LYS A 202 -6.39 13.83 -11.99
N VAL A 203 -7.29 14.71 -12.44
CA VAL A 203 -7.66 15.93 -11.70
C VAL A 203 -8.20 15.56 -10.32
N ARG A 204 -9.12 14.60 -10.23
CA ARG A 204 -9.72 14.17 -8.95
C ARG A 204 -8.68 13.58 -7.99
N ALA A 205 -7.74 12.80 -8.51
CA ALA A 205 -6.69 12.21 -7.70
C ALA A 205 -5.72 13.26 -7.15
N ILE A 206 -5.26 14.18 -8.02
CA ILE A 206 -4.39 15.29 -7.65
C ILE A 206 -5.05 16.17 -6.60
N THR A 207 -6.29 16.60 -6.83
CA THR A 207 -7.01 17.46 -5.88
C THR A 207 -7.15 16.80 -4.51
N ARG A 208 -7.42 15.49 -4.46
CA ARG A 208 -7.57 14.74 -3.21
C ARG A 208 -6.28 14.73 -2.39
N VAL A 209 -5.15 14.38 -3.00
CA VAL A 209 -3.87 14.29 -2.27
C VAL A 209 -3.35 15.67 -1.88
N VAL A 210 -3.46 16.65 -2.78
CA VAL A 210 -3.04 18.04 -2.52
C VAL A 210 -3.89 18.65 -1.40
N PHE A 211 -5.21 18.48 -1.43
CA PHE A 211 -6.11 19.00 -0.40
C PHE A 211 -5.73 18.50 0.99
N TRP A 212 -5.60 17.19 1.17
CA TRP A 212 -5.23 16.62 2.47
C TRP A 212 -3.81 16.97 2.89
N GLY A 213 -2.88 17.11 1.95
CA GLY A 213 -1.53 17.62 2.22
C GLY A 213 -1.53 19.06 2.75
N VAL A 214 -2.33 19.96 2.14
CA VAL A 214 -2.49 21.33 2.63
C VAL A 214 -3.10 21.34 4.03
N VAL A 215 -4.18 20.58 4.25
CA VAL A 215 -4.85 20.50 5.56
C VAL A 215 -3.87 20.05 6.65
N ALA A 216 -3.10 18.99 6.40
CA ALA A 216 -2.13 18.47 7.35
C ALA A 216 -1.03 19.51 7.69
N MET A 217 -0.42 20.13 6.69
CA MET A 217 0.62 21.13 6.90
C MET A 217 0.11 22.40 7.60
N VAL A 218 -1.12 22.85 7.28
CA VAL A 218 -1.74 23.98 7.98
C VAL A 218 -2.01 23.63 9.43
N ALA A 219 -2.57 22.44 9.71
CA ALA A 219 -2.83 21.99 11.07
C ALA A 219 -1.55 21.93 11.90
N THR A 220 -0.47 21.34 11.38
CA THR A 220 0.80 21.29 12.10
C THR A 220 1.47 22.65 12.23
N ALA A 221 1.36 23.54 11.24
CA ALA A 221 1.83 24.93 11.35
C ALA A 221 1.13 25.67 12.50
N LEU A 222 -0.19 25.50 12.63
CA LEU A 222 -0.98 26.10 13.71
C LEU A 222 -0.55 25.57 15.07
N ILE A 223 -0.42 24.24 15.21
CA ILE A 223 0.07 23.62 16.45
C ILE A 223 1.47 24.11 16.79
N GLY A 224 2.37 24.17 15.80
CA GLY A 224 3.74 24.68 15.98
C GLY A 224 3.76 26.11 16.52
N ARG A 225 2.95 27.01 15.94
CA ARG A 225 2.82 28.39 16.43
C ARG A 225 2.26 28.46 17.85
N LEU A 226 1.24 27.66 18.17
CA LEU A 226 0.61 27.66 19.48
C LEU A 226 1.55 27.14 20.57
N VAL A 227 2.27 26.05 20.31
CA VAL A 227 3.19 25.45 21.27
C VAL A 227 4.47 26.29 21.40
N GLY A 228 5.04 26.76 20.28
CA GLY A 228 6.22 27.63 20.30
C GLY A 228 5.98 29.02 20.89
N ALA A 229 4.72 29.44 21.07
CA ALA A 229 4.41 30.65 21.82
C ALA A 229 4.49 30.47 23.35
N VAL A 230 4.52 29.22 23.83
CA VAL A 230 4.46 28.87 25.26
C VAL A 230 5.81 28.33 25.78
N VAL A 231 6.63 27.75 24.90
CA VAL A 231 7.94 27.13 25.22
C VAL A 231 9.07 27.99 24.70
#